data_AF-A0A381VR71-F1
#
_entry.id   AF-A0A381VR71-F1
#
_cell.length_a   1.000
_cell.length_b   1.000
_cell.length_c   1.000
_cell.angle_alpha   90.00
_cell.angle_beta   90.00
_cell.angle_gamma   90.00
#
_symmetry.space_group_name_H-M   'P 1'
#
loop_
_entity.id
_entity.type
_entity.pdbx_description
1 polymer ?
#
loop_
_entity_poly.entity_id
_entity_poly.type
_entity_poly.pdbx_seq_one_letter_code
_entity_poly.pdbx_strand_id
1 'polypeptide(L)'
;MSSQLEMDLMGIRNYPPGISHLWEFWKFMRRYPAIPLAVIAILIFCGIFAPQLSPHDPRAGGIRDRHLPPAWTQQGTTDHLLGADHSGR
;
A
#
# COMPACT_ATOMS: atom_id res chain seq x y z
N MET A 1 34.27 -11.86 31.15
CA MET A 1 34.77 -12.74 30.06
C MET A 1 34.33 -14.19 30.25
N SER A 2 34.19 -14.69 31.48
CA SER A 2 33.67 -16.03 31.80
C SER A 2 32.18 -16.23 31.52
N SER A 3 31.33 -15.22 31.75
CA SER A 3 29.88 -15.33 31.58
C SER A 3 29.42 -15.55 30.14
N GLN A 4 30.12 -14.97 29.16
CA GLN A 4 29.75 -15.12 27.74
C GLN A 4 29.96 -16.55 27.25
N LEU A 5 31.00 -17.25 27.75
CA LEU A 5 31.30 -18.63 27.39
C LEU A 5 30.30 -19.62 28.00
N GLU A 6 29.85 -19.40 29.24
CA GLU A 6 28.76 -20.20 29.82
C GLU A 6 27.46 -20.04 29.04
N MET A 7 27.13 -18.81 28.61
CA MET A 7 25.92 -18.57 27.82
C MET A 7 25.98 -19.23 26.43
N ASP A 8 27.16 -19.27 25.81
CA ASP A 8 27.38 -19.96 24.53
C ASP A 8 27.34 -21.49 24.70
N LEU A 9 27.88 -22.01 25.80
CA LEU A 9 27.79 -23.43 26.18
C LEU A 9 26.34 -23.88 26.50
N MET A 10 25.51 -23.00 27.05
CA MET A 10 24.08 -23.23 27.25
C MET A 10 23.24 -23.06 25.96
N GLY A 11 23.86 -22.71 24.83
CA GLY A 11 23.17 -22.49 23.56
C GLY A 11 22.27 -21.25 23.54
N ILE A 12 22.40 -20.36 24.52
CA ILE A 12 21.60 -19.15 24.64
C ILE A 12 22.22 -18.10 23.71
N ARG A 13 21.70 -18.02 22.49
CA ARG A 13 22.18 -17.08 21.47
C ARG A 13 21.73 -15.66 21.84
N ASN A 14 22.58 -14.94 22.57
CA ASN A 14 22.38 -13.53 22.88
C ASN A 14 22.65 -12.67 21.64
N TYR A 15 21.60 -12.38 20.88
CA TYR A 15 21.66 -11.37 19.82
C TYR A 15 21.75 -9.97 20.48
N PRO A 16 22.64 -9.08 19.99
CA PRO A 16 22.66 -7.70 20.47
C PRO A 16 21.27 -7.07 20.29
N PRO A 17 20.82 -6.21 21.22
CA PRO A 17 19.42 -5.78 21.34
C PRO A 17 18.87 -5.09 20.09
N GLY A 18 19.72 -4.50 19.24
CA GLY A 18 19.28 -3.93 17.95
C GLY A 18 18.95 -4.96 16.87
N ILE A 19 19.57 -6.14 16.90
CA ILE A 19 19.42 -7.19 15.88
C ILE A 19 18.35 -8.21 16.26
N SER A 20 18.08 -8.38 17.56
CA SER A 20 17.04 -9.30 18.06
C SER A 20 15.64 -8.94 17.55
N HIS A 21 15.27 -7.65 17.50
CA HIS A 21 13.98 -7.21 16.98
C HIS A 21 13.82 -7.53 15.49
N LEU A 22 14.88 -7.36 14.69
CA LEU A 22 14.87 -7.63 13.26
C LEU A 22 14.77 -9.14 12.96
N TRP A 23 15.46 -9.96 13.76
CA TRP A 23 15.44 -11.41 13.64
C TRP A 23 14.09 -12.01 14.04
N GLU A 24 13.51 -11.56 15.15
CA GLU A 24 12.18 -12.01 15.59
C GLU A 24 11.09 -11.55 14.61
N PHE A 25 11.19 -10.34 14.04
CA PHE A 25 10.33 -9.88 12.97
C PHE A 25 10.45 -10.76 11.71
N TRP A 26 11.67 -11.10 11.28
CA TRP A 26 11.88 -11.97 10.12
C TRP A 26 11.35 -13.39 10.33
N LYS A 27 11.56 -13.95 11.53
CA LYS A 27 11.03 -15.27 11.92
C LYS A 27 9.49 -15.27 11.95
N PHE A 28 8.88 -14.21 12.46
CA PHE A 28 7.43 -14.02 12.47
C PHE A 28 6.87 -13.88 11.04
N MET A 29 7.47 -13.02 10.21
CA MET A 29 7.10 -12.82 8.80
C MET A 29 7.18 -14.10 7.97
N ARG A 30 8.12 -15.00 8.28
CA ARG A 30 8.27 -16.29 7.61
C ARG A 30 7.33 -17.38 8.16
N ARG A 31 6.84 -17.24 9.39
CA ARG A 31 5.97 -18.22 10.06
C ARG A 31 4.49 -17.99 9.79
N TYR A 32 4.07 -16.74 9.63
CA TYR A 32 2.69 -16.35 9.36
C TYR A 32 2.51 -15.84 7.93
N PRO A 33 1.29 -15.88 7.36
CA PRO A 33 1.00 -15.35 6.03
C PRO A 33 0.98 -13.81 6.06
N ALA A 34 2.14 -13.20 6.28
CA ALA A 34 2.25 -11.76 6.50
C ALA A 34 2.03 -10.94 5.23
N ILE A 35 2.46 -11.44 4.06
CA ILE A 35 2.26 -10.78 2.76
C ILE A 35 0.76 -10.59 2.47
N PRO A 36 -0.11 -11.63 2.47
CA PRO A 36 -1.52 -11.43 2.20
C PRO A 36 -2.21 -10.58 3.27
N LEU A 37 -1.80 -10.67 4.54
CA LEU A 37 -2.33 -9.82 5.60
C LEU A 37 -1.97 -8.35 5.39
N ALA A 38 -0.73 -8.06 4.96
CA ALA A 38 -0.30 -6.72 4.58
C ALA A 38 -1.09 -6.18 3.38
N VAL A 39 -1.32 -6.99 2.35
CA VAL A 39 -2.14 -6.60 1.20
C VAL A 39 -3.56 -6.24 1.64
N ILE A 40 -4.20 -7.08 2.47
CA ILE A 40 -5.54 -6.81 2.99
C ILE A 40 -5.54 -5.51 3.83
N ALA A 41 -4.54 -5.32 4.69
CA ALA A 41 -4.43 -4.12 5.50
C ALA A 41 -4.30 -2.85 4.63
N ILE A 42 -3.51 -2.90 3.56
CA ILE A 42 -3.39 -1.81 2.58
C ILE A 42 -4.74 -1.54 1.90
N LEU A 43 -5.47 -2.58 1.48
CA LEU A 43 -6.78 -2.42 0.84
C LEU A 43 -7.81 -1.79 1.80
N ILE A 44 -7.84 -2.25 3.05
CA ILE A 44 -8.70 -1.67 4.09
C ILE A 44 -8.33 -0.19 4.31
N PHE A 45 -7.05 0.11 4.41
CA PHE A 45 -6.56 1.48 4.53
C PHE A 45 -7.02 2.35 3.35
N CYS A 46 -6.81 1.89 2.12
CA CYS A 46 -7.28 2.59 0.92
C CYS A 46 -8.81 2.79 0.93
N GLY A 47 -9.59 1.83 1.44
CA GLY A 47 -11.04 1.96 1.57
C GLY A 47 -11.46 3.00 2.61
N ILE A 48 -10.81 3.04 3.78
CA ILE A 48 -11.09 4.03 4.83
C ILE A 48 -10.77 5.44 4.34
N PHE A 49 -9.64 5.59 3.65
CA PHE A 49 -9.19 6.88 3.12
C PHE A 49 -9.66 7.15 1.69
N ALA A 50 -10.59 6.35 1.16
CA ALA A 50 -11.08 6.47 -0.21
C ALA A 50 -11.63 7.88 -0.54
N PRO A 51 -12.43 8.54 0.33
CA PRO A 51 -12.94 9.87 0.05
C PRO A 51 -11.85 10.94 -0.10
N GLN A 52 -10.72 10.78 0.60
CA GLN A 52 -9.58 11.69 0.53
C GLN A 52 -8.64 11.35 -0.65
N LEU A 53 -8.50 10.05 -0.97
CA LEU A 53 -7.67 9.55 -2.07
C LEU A 53 -8.31 9.81 -3.45
N SER A 54 -9.62 9.64 -3.55
CA SER A 54 -10.40 9.86 -4.78
C SER A 54 -11.68 10.61 -4.47
N PRO A 55 -11.63 11.95 -4.38
CA PRO A 55 -12.81 12.77 -4.13
C PRO A 55 -13.81 12.78 -5.30
N HIS A 56 -13.40 12.32 -6.49
CA HIS A 56 -14.26 12.24 -7.67
C HIS A 56 -15.16 11.00 -7.61
N ASP A 57 -16.45 11.18 -7.87
CA ASP A 57 -17.42 10.09 -7.88
C ASP A 57 -17.20 9.17 -9.09
N PRO A 58 -16.85 7.88 -8.89
CA PRO A 58 -16.66 6.93 -9.97
C PRO A 58 -17.97 6.58 -10.69
N ARG A 59 -19.12 7.10 -10.30
CA ARG A 59 -20.40 6.94 -11.02
C ARG A 59 -20.90 8.23 -11.65
N ALA A 60 -20.26 9.36 -11.36
CA ALA A 60 -20.52 10.60 -12.07
C ALA A 60 -19.91 10.49 -13.48
N GLY A 61 -20.75 10.12 -14.45
CA GLY A 61 -20.41 10.10 -15.86
C GLY A 61 -21.70 10.31 -16.65
N GLY A 62 -21.68 11.28 -17.56
CA GLY A 62 -22.84 11.68 -18.35
C GLY A 62 -22.74 11.19 -19.79
N ILE A 63 -23.88 10.82 -20.39
CA ILE A 63 -23.97 10.58 -21.85
C ILE A 63 -23.51 11.80 -22.66
N ARG A 64 -23.64 13.00 -22.08
CA ARG A 64 -23.26 14.29 -22.67
C ARG A 64 -21.74 14.50 -22.69
N ASP A 65 -21.03 13.85 -21.78
CA ASP A 65 -19.59 14.02 -21.57
C ASP A 65 -18.76 12.95 -22.30
N ARG A 66 -19.41 12.12 -23.12
CA ARG A 66 -18.73 11.09 -23.91
C ARG A 66 -17.88 11.72 -25.00
N HIS A 67 -16.70 11.15 -25.22
CA HIS A 67 -15.76 11.61 -26.25
C HIS A 67 -15.25 13.05 -26.05
N LEU A 68 -15.24 13.53 -24.80
CA LEU A 68 -14.51 14.76 -24.50
C LEU A 68 -13.04 14.58 -24.89
N PRO A 69 -12.47 15.50 -25.66
CA PRO A 69 -11.08 15.40 -26.07
C PRO A 69 -10.18 15.74 -24.87
N PRO A 70 -8.92 15.28 -24.89
CA PRO A 70 -7.99 15.55 -23.80
C PRO A 70 -7.73 17.05 -23.61
N ALA A 71 -7.38 17.43 -22.38
CA ALA A 71 -7.27 18.83 -21.95
C ALA A 71 -6.32 19.70 -22.78
N TRP A 72 -5.36 19.11 -23.48
CA TRP A 72 -4.39 19.81 -24.33
C TRP A 72 -4.92 20.16 -25.73
N THR A 73 -6.17 19.82 -26.05
CA THR A 73 -6.83 20.21 -27.30
C THR A 73 -7.66 21.47 -27.12
N GLN A 74 -7.94 22.21 -28.20
CA GLN A 74 -8.73 23.46 -28.15
C GLN A 74 -10.13 23.31 -27.53
N GLN A 75 -10.68 22.09 -27.51
CA GLN A 75 -12.01 21.76 -26.97
C GLN A 75 -11.94 20.90 -25.69
N GLY A 76 -10.75 20.69 -25.13
CA GLY A 76 -10.54 19.91 -23.91
C GLY A 76 -10.76 20.72 -22.63
N THR A 77 -11.18 20.04 -21.57
CA THR A 77 -11.35 20.63 -20.23
C THR A 77 -10.34 20.03 -19.25
N THR A 78 -9.92 20.79 -18.24
CA THR A 78 -9.08 20.28 -17.15
C THR A 78 -9.79 19.28 -16.24
N ASP A 79 -11.13 19.24 -16.30
CA ASP A 79 -11.93 18.26 -15.56
C ASP A 79 -11.66 16.83 -16.05
N HIS A 80 -11.33 16.68 -17.33
CA HIS A 80 -10.95 15.41 -17.96
C HIS A 80 -9.58 15.57 -18.62
N LEU A 81 -8.52 15.49 -17.81
CA LEU A 81 -7.13 15.65 -18.25
C LEU A 81 -6.78 14.80 -19.49
N LEU A 82 -7.29 13.57 -19.53
CA LEU A 82 -7.05 12.60 -20.60
C LEU A 82 -8.21 12.52 -21.62
N GLY A 83 -9.26 13.30 -21.43
CA GLY A 83 -10.54 13.14 -22.11
C GLY A 83 -11.44 12.12 -21.41
N ALA A 84 -12.61 11.86 -21.99
CA ALA A 84 -13.62 11.00 -21.38
C ALA A 84 -13.92 9.76 -22.24
N ASP A 85 -14.14 8.63 -21.57
CA ASP A 85 -14.46 7.35 -22.20
C ASP A 85 -15.94 7.26 -22.70
N HIS A 86 -16.38 6.05 -23.08
CA HIS A 86 -17.74 5.78 -23.55
C HIS A 86 -18.84 6.00 -22.49
N SER A 87 -18.47 6.11 -21.22
CA SER A 87 -19.34 6.38 -20.08
C SER A 87 -19.25 7.84 -19.63
N GLY A 88 -18.40 8.67 -20.25
CA GLY A 88 -18.24 10.07 -19.90
C GLY A 88 -17.41 10.30 -18.64
N ARG A 89 -16.43 9.42 -18.37
CA ARG A 89 -15.46 9.55 -17.27
C ARG A 89 -14.04 9.71 -17.79
#